data_AF-A0A2V8TUQ5-F1
#
_entry.id   AF-A0A2V8TUQ5-F1
#
_cell.length_a   1.000
_cell.length_b   1.000
_cell.length_c   1.000
_cell.angle_alpha   90.00
_cell.angle_beta   90.00
_cell.angle_gamma   90.00
#
_symmetry.space_group_name_H-M   'P 1'
#
loop_
_entity.id
_entity.type
_entity.pdbx_description
1 polymer ?
#
loop_
_entity_poly.entity_id
_entity_poly.type
_entity_poly.pdbx_seq_one_letter_code
_entity_poly.pdbx_strand_id
1 'polypeptide(L)'
;MKFLAVESWLLFGILAAAQSESLPARAEAPSKAAALHAFDPDRMDRSVDPCKDFYQYACGTWIRSNPLPRDRGFWTQFVEVHERNLLLLREILEKAAVPNPGRGAAEQKSGDYYAACMDEKRIEAQ
;
A
#
# COMPACT_ATOMS: atom_id res chain seq x y z
N MET A 1 71.81 -3.19 -28.39
CA MET A 1 72.06 -3.88 -27.10
C MET A 1 70.72 -4.00 -26.39
N LYS A 2 70.36 -5.21 -25.95
CA LYS A 2 69.04 -5.62 -25.40
C LYS A 2 68.75 -5.02 -24.01
N PHE A 3 67.55 -5.33 -23.50
CA PHE A 3 66.98 -5.31 -22.13
C PHE A 3 65.96 -4.17 -21.90
N LEU A 4 64.64 -4.45 -21.94
CA LEU A 4 63.75 -4.98 -20.84
C LEU A 4 63.55 -3.90 -19.74
N ALA A 5 62.37 -3.55 -19.19
CA ALA A 5 61.05 -4.17 -19.13
C ALA A 5 60.01 -3.22 -18.45
N VAL A 6 58.74 -3.66 -18.45
CA VAL A 6 57.71 -3.47 -17.40
C VAL A 6 56.85 -2.19 -17.39
N GLU A 7 55.56 -2.48 -17.22
CA GLU A 7 54.36 -1.67 -17.26
C GLU A 7 54.20 -0.65 -16.12
N SER A 8 53.42 0.40 -16.38
CA SER A 8 52.69 1.09 -15.31
C SER A 8 51.34 1.58 -15.85
N TRP A 9 50.36 0.69 -15.80
CA TRP A 9 48.94 1.01 -15.87
C TRP A 9 48.52 1.61 -14.53
N LEU A 10 48.34 2.92 -14.42
CA LEU A 10 47.59 3.51 -13.31
C LEU A 10 46.86 4.77 -13.78
N LEU A 11 45.64 4.91 -13.25
CA LEU A 11 44.72 6.05 -13.31
C LEU A 11 43.64 6.01 -14.40
N PHE A 12 42.78 4.99 -14.37
CA PHE A 12 41.37 5.19 -14.74
C PHE A 12 40.57 5.42 -13.45
N GLY A 13 40.10 6.66 -13.29
CA GLY A 13 39.30 7.09 -12.16
C GLY A 13 38.00 6.31 -12.09
N ILE A 14 37.75 5.67 -10.94
CA ILE A 14 36.44 5.13 -10.62
C ILE A 14 35.56 6.32 -10.25
N LEU A 15 34.80 6.81 -11.23
CA LEU A 15 33.65 7.68 -10.99
C LEU A 15 32.63 6.82 -10.22
N ALA A 16 32.53 7.02 -8.91
CA ALA A 16 31.46 6.42 -8.12
C ALA A 16 30.13 7.00 -8.61
N ALA A 17 29.47 6.29 -9.53
CA ALA A 17 28.10 6.58 -9.91
C ALA A 17 27.21 6.30 -8.69
N ALA A 18 26.84 7.36 -7.96
CA ALA A 18 25.73 7.28 -7.02
C ALA A 18 24.47 6.96 -7.84
N GLN A 19 24.10 5.68 -7.88
CA GLN A 19 22.82 5.27 -8.44
C GLN A 19 21.74 5.82 -7.52
N SER A 20 21.05 6.85 -7.99
CA SER A 20 19.77 7.24 -7.42
C SER A 20 18.81 6.09 -7.68
N GLU A 21 18.67 5.17 -6.72
CA GLU A 21 17.56 4.22 -6.73
C GLU A 21 16.27 5.03 -6.65
N SER A 22 15.58 5.15 -7.78
CA SER A 22 14.25 5.73 -7.82
C SER A 22 13.35 4.91 -6.92
N LEU A 23 12.72 5.55 -5.94
CA LEU A 23 11.71 4.90 -5.11
C LEU A 23 10.65 4.24 -6.02
N PRO A 24 10.18 3.02 -5.69
CA PRO A 24 9.15 2.36 -6.48
C PRO A 24 7.92 3.28 -6.57
N ALA A 25 7.34 3.35 -7.77
CA ALA A 25 6.17 4.18 -8.03
C ALA A 25 5.03 3.80 -7.09
N ARG A 26 4.46 4.79 -6.39
CA ARG A 26 3.33 4.59 -5.48
C ARG A 26 2.06 4.25 -6.25
N ALA A 27 1.31 3.27 -5.74
CA ALA A 27 0.03 2.87 -6.32
C ALA A 27 -1.12 3.83 -5.94
N GLU A 28 -2.25 3.66 -6.60
CA GLU A 28 -3.51 4.27 -6.17
C GLU A 28 -4.14 3.47 -5.03
N ALA A 29 -4.85 4.13 -4.12
CA ALA A 29 -5.57 3.43 -3.07
C ALA A 29 -6.74 2.62 -3.64
N PRO A 30 -7.10 1.49 -2.99
CA PRO A 30 -8.31 0.76 -3.33
C PRO A 30 -9.56 1.63 -3.14
N SER A 31 -10.44 1.66 -4.14
CA SER A 31 -11.72 2.37 -4.08
C SER A 31 -12.93 1.46 -3.85
N LYS A 32 -12.73 0.14 -3.82
CA LYS A 32 -13.77 -0.87 -3.61
C LYS A 32 -13.27 -2.01 -2.72
N ALA A 33 -14.17 -2.56 -1.91
CA ALA A 33 -13.87 -3.70 -1.06
C ALA A 33 -13.59 -4.95 -1.92
N ALA A 34 -12.32 -5.37 -1.98
CA ALA A 34 -11.94 -6.63 -2.63
C ALA A 34 -12.27 -7.85 -1.76
N ALA A 35 -12.30 -9.04 -2.36
CA ALA A 35 -12.36 -10.29 -1.61
C ALA A 35 -11.07 -10.47 -0.78
N LEU A 36 -11.21 -10.89 0.48
CA LEU A 36 -10.06 -11.29 1.29
C LEU A 36 -9.77 -12.77 1.07
N HIS A 37 -8.51 -13.08 0.79
CA HIS A 37 -7.99 -14.43 0.84
C HIS A 37 -7.32 -14.62 2.20
N ALA A 38 -7.86 -15.52 3.03
CA ALA A 38 -7.38 -15.72 4.41
C ALA A 38 -5.91 -16.19 4.45
N PHE A 39 -5.58 -17.16 3.59
CA PHE A 39 -4.21 -17.65 3.38
C PHE A 39 -4.01 -17.95 1.91
N ASP A 40 -2.90 -17.49 1.36
CA ASP A 40 -2.54 -17.64 -0.05
C ASP A 40 -1.04 -18.01 -0.13
N PRO A 41 -0.71 -19.28 -0.38
CA PRO A 41 0.67 -19.76 -0.38
C PRO A 41 1.48 -19.28 -1.58
N ASP A 42 0.84 -18.63 -2.56
CA ASP A 42 1.51 -18.03 -3.72
C ASP A 42 2.08 -16.64 -3.39
N ARG A 43 1.74 -16.08 -2.21
CA ARG A 43 2.31 -14.83 -1.67
C ARG A 43 3.67 -15.01 -0.99
N MET A 44 4.12 -16.25 -0.82
CA MET A 44 5.47 -16.56 -0.32
C MET A 44 6.50 -16.41 -1.44
N ASP A 45 7.73 -16.07 -1.06
CA ASP A 45 8.89 -16.11 -1.95
C ASP A 45 9.69 -17.41 -1.71
N ARG A 46 9.34 -18.46 -2.44
CA ARG A 46 9.99 -19.77 -2.32
C ARG A 46 11.42 -19.81 -2.88
N SER A 47 11.92 -18.71 -3.44
CA SER A 47 13.32 -18.62 -3.87
C SER A 47 14.26 -18.27 -2.71
N VAL A 48 13.73 -17.81 -1.58
CA VAL A 48 14.49 -17.41 -0.39
C VAL A 48 14.63 -18.59 0.58
N ASP A 49 15.83 -18.78 1.14
CA ASP A 49 16.07 -19.76 2.21
C ASP A 49 15.39 -19.29 3.51
N PRO A 50 14.36 -20.00 4.02
CA PRO A 50 13.62 -19.59 5.20
C PRO A 50 14.48 -19.61 6.47
N CYS A 51 15.57 -20.37 6.51
CA CYS A 51 16.49 -20.41 7.65
C CYS A 51 17.42 -19.18 7.70
N LYS A 52 17.50 -18.40 6.61
CA LYS A 52 18.33 -17.19 6.52
C LYS A 52 17.51 -15.91 6.62
N ASP A 53 16.38 -15.85 5.93
CA ASP A 53 15.46 -14.72 5.97
C ASP A 53 14.01 -15.19 5.87
N PHE A 54 13.44 -15.54 7.02
CA PHE A 54 12.07 -16.02 7.09
C PHE A 54 11.05 -14.95 6.69
N TYR A 55 11.35 -13.65 6.89
CA TYR A 55 10.44 -12.58 6.52
C TYR A 55 10.33 -12.43 5.01
N GLN A 56 11.46 -12.44 4.29
CA GLN A 56 11.44 -12.43 2.83
C GLN A 56 10.83 -13.71 2.25
N TYR A 57 11.13 -14.88 2.83
CA TYR A 57 10.47 -16.13 2.43
C TYR A 57 8.95 -16.05 2.57
N ALA A 58 8.44 -15.57 3.70
CA ALA A 58 7.00 -15.54 3.96
C ALA A 58 6.28 -14.40 3.21
N CYS A 59 6.91 -13.24 3.03
CA CYS A 59 6.24 -11.99 2.62
C CYS A 59 6.76 -11.42 1.29
N GLY A 60 7.89 -11.89 0.75
CA GLY A 60 8.62 -11.23 -0.33
C GLY A 60 7.79 -11.01 -1.60
N THR A 61 6.98 -12.01 -2.00
CA THR A 61 6.07 -11.84 -3.14
C THR A 61 4.94 -10.86 -2.83
N TRP A 62 4.40 -10.83 -1.62
CA TRP A 62 3.40 -9.82 -1.22
C TRP A 62 3.97 -8.40 -1.28
N ILE A 63 5.19 -8.17 -0.76
CA ILE A 63 5.83 -6.84 -0.77
C ILE A 63 5.99 -6.32 -2.21
N ARG A 64 6.43 -7.18 -3.13
CA ARG A 64 6.58 -6.79 -4.55
C ARG A 64 5.25 -6.48 -5.24
N SER A 65 4.21 -7.24 -4.92
CA SER A 65 2.89 -7.11 -5.55
C SER A 65 2.02 -6.00 -4.95
N ASN A 66 2.40 -5.45 -3.79
CA ASN A 66 1.58 -4.47 -3.05
C ASN A 66 2.38 -3.20 -2.72
N PRO A 67 2.67 -2.35 -3.74
CA PRO A 67 3.35 -1.08 -3.53
C PRO A 67 2.54 -0.14 -2.63
N LEU A 68 3.24 0.70 -1.86
CA LEU A 68 2.62 1.70 -0.97
C LEU A 68 1.70 2.65 -1.76
N PRO A 69 0.40 2.75 -1.40
CA PRO A 69 -0.49 3.71 -2.03
C PRO A 69 -0.10 5.18 -1.76
N ARG A 70 -0.42 6.08 -2.70
CA ARG A 70 0.01 7.49 -2.67
C ARG A 70 -0.44 8.28 -1.44
N ASP A 71 -1.60 7.94 -0.92
CA ASP A 71 -2.29 8.55 0.23
C ASP A 71 -1.93 7.89 1.57
N ARG A 72 -1.00 6.92 1.61
CA ARG A 72 -0.66 6.15 2.81
C ARG A 72 0.80 6.31 3.22
N GLY A 73 1.04 6.24 4.53
CA GLY A 73 2.38 6.20 5.10
C GLY A 73 2.98 4.79 5.17
N PHE A 74 2.15 3.75 5.25
CA PHE A 74 2.56 2.35 5.28
C PHE A 74 1.47 1.45 4.67
N TRP A 75 1.86 0.25 4.23
CA TRP A 75 0.95 -0.74 3.66
C TRP A 75 1.28 -2.13 4.19
N THR A 76 0.29 -2.81 4.73
CA THR A 76 0.39 -4.19 5.26
C THR A 76 -0.91 -4.93 4.99
N GLN A 77 -0.90 -6.26 5.15
CA GLN A 77 -2.12 -7.06 5.07
C GLN A 77 -3.19 -6.64 6.10
N PHE A 78 -2.78 -6.14 7.27
CA PHE A 78 -3.73 -5.61 8.26
C PHE A 78 -4.39 -4.32 7.77
N VAL A 79 -3.62 -3.47 7.08
CA VAL A 79 -4.16 -2.26 6.44
C VAL A 79 -5.13 -2.65 5.33
N GLU A 80 -4.83 -3.66 4.49
CA GLU A 80 -5.76 -4.14 3.47
C GLU A 80 -7.12 -4.54 4.06
N VAL A 81 -7.12 -5.25 5.19
CA VAL A 81 -8.36 -5.64 5.89
C VAL A 81 -9.07 -4.41 6.47
N HIS A 82 -8.34 -3.47 7.05
CA HIS A 82 -8.90 -2.24 7.59
C HIS A 82 -9.57 -1.40 6.49
N GLU A 83 -8.89 -1.19 5.36
CA GLU A 83 -9.42 -0.44 4.22
C GLU A 83 -10.67 -1.07 3.65
N ARG A 84 -10.66 -2.40 3.52
CA ARG A 84 -11.85 -3.13 3.11
C ARG A 84 -13.03 -2.86 4.05
N ASN A 85 -12.80 -2.85 5.36
CA ASN A 85 -13.85 -2.58 6.33
C ASN A 85 -14.35 -1.13 6.22
N LEU A 86 -13.46 -0.15 6.01
CA LEU A 86 -13.86 1.25 5.78
C LEU A 86 -14.73 1.39 4.53
N LEU A 87 -14.39 0.68 3.44
CA LEU A 87 -15.17 0.71 2.20
C LEU A 87 -16.57 0.10 2.40
N LEU A 88 -16.68 -1.02 3.12
CA LEU A 88 -17.97 -1.61 3.46
C LEU A 88 -18.79 -0.72 4.41
N LEU A 89 -18.14 -0.12 5.42
CA LEU A 89 -18.79 0.82 6.33
C LEU A 89 -19.30 2.05 5.58
N ARG A 90 -18.53 2.57 4.63
CA ARG A 90 -18.96 3.65 3.75
C ARG A 90 -20.23 3.25 2.99
N GLU A 91 -20.26 2.09 2.34
CA GLU A 91 -21.46 1.63 1.62
C GLU A 91 -22.69 1.50 2.54
N ILE A 92 -22.50 1.04 3.78
CA ILE A 92 -23.57 0.93 4.79
C ILE A 92 -24.07 2.31 5.20
N LEU A 93 -23.16 3.24 5.47
CA LEU A 93 -23.49 4.59 5.93
C LEU A 93 -24.10 5.45 4.81
N GLU A 94 -23.63 5.30 3.57
CA GLU A 94 -24.25 5.92 2.40
C GLU A 94 -25.70 5.47 2.21
N LYS A 95 -26.00 4.19 2.44
CA LYS A 95 -27.38 3.67 2.44
C LYS A 95 -28.20 4.21 3.62
N ALA A 96 -27.63 4.19 4.82
CA ALA A 96 -28.30 4.68 6.03
C ALA A 96 -28.59 6.20 6.00
N ALA A 97 -27.77 6.97 5.28
CA ALA A 97 -27.92 8.40 5.08
C ALA A 97 -29.15 8.77 4.21
N VAL A 98 -29.68 7.83 3.44
CA VAL A 98 -30.91 8.06 2.65
C VAL A 98 -32.11 8.13 3.61
N PRO A 99 -32.84 9.26 3.67
CA PRO A 99 -34.00 9.38 4.55
C PRO A 99 -35.09 8.37 4.19
N ASN A 100 -35.48 7.54 5.16
CA ASN A 100 -36.54 6.55 5.03
C ASN A 100 -37.32 6.44 6.36
N PRO A 101 -38.67 6.44 6.34
CA PRO A 101 -39.49 6.24 7.54
C PRO A 101 -39.24 4.92 8.28
N GLY A 102 -38.70 3.90 7.59
CA GLY A 102 -38.41 2.59 8.17
C GLY A 102 -37.08 2.48 8.96
N ARG A 103 -36.29 3.57 9.06
CA ARG A 103 -34.98 3.50 9.74
C ARG A 103 -35.14 3.26 11.24
N GLY A 104 -34.34 2.34 11.77
CA GLY A 104 -34.19 2.18 13.21
C GLY A 104 -33.43 3.37 13.82
N ALA A 105 -33.54 3.56 15.14
CA ALA A 105 -32.90 4.69 15.82
C ALA A 105 -31.37 4.75 15.63
N ALA A 106 -30.71 3.59 15.56
CA ALA A 106 -29.26 3.51 15.34
C ALA A 106 -28.89 3.91 13.89
N GLU A 107 -29.62 3.39 12.91
CA GLU A 107 -29.42 3.67 11.48
C GLU A 107 -29.68 5.14 11.16
N GLN A 108 -30.73 5.72 11.74
CA GLN A 108 -30.99 7.15 11.62
C GLN A 108 -29.81 7.97 12.15
N LYS A 109 -29.34 7.71 13.37
CA LYS A 109 -28.24 8.48 13.98
C LYS A 109 -26.95 8.35 13.20
N SER A 110 -26.57 7.14 12.79
CA SER A 110 -25.32 6.93 12.05
C SER A 110 -25.40 7.51 10.63
N GLY A 111 -26.52 7.35 9.94
CA GLY A 111 -26.76 7.90 8.61
C GLY A 111 -26.80 9.43 8.59
N ASP A 112 -27.54 10.05 9.52
CA ASP A 112 -27.65 11.51 9.60
C ASP A 112 -26.30 12.14 10.00
N TYR A 113 -25.54 11.49 10.90
CA TYR A 113 -24.19 11.94 11.27
C TYR A 113 -23.21 11.85 10.08
N TYR A 114 -23.26 10.74 9.33
CA TYR A 114 -22.46 10.58 8.12
C TYR A 114 -22.81 11.65 7.08
N ALA A 115 -24.09 11.86 6.79
CA ALA A 115 -24.55 12.87 5.85
C ALA A 115 -24.09 14.29 6.24
N ALA A 116 -24.16 14.62 7.53
CA ALA A 116 -23.70 15.91 8.03
C ALA A 116 -22.19 16.12 7.82
N CYS A 117 -21.39 15.07 7.99
CA CYS A 117 -19.94 15.09 7.78
C CYS A 117 -19.57 15.23 6.29
N MET A 118 -20.30 14.53 5.41
CA MET A 118 -20.00 14.48 3.97
C MET A 118 -20.50 15.72 3.19
N ASP A 119 -21.32 16.58 3.79
CA ASP A 119 -21.83 17.79 3.15
C ASP A 119 -20.81 18.94 3.21
N GLU A 120 -19.74 18.80 2.41
CA GLU A 120 -18.66 19.79 2.31
C GLU A 120 -19.19 21.18 1.93
N LYS A 121 -20.19 21.26 1.04
CA LYS A 121 -20.76 22.55 0.61
C LYS A 121 -21.36 23.32 1.78
N ARG A 122 -22.11 22.63 2.65
CA ARG A 122 -22.70 23.24 3.85
C ARG A 122 -21.64 23.59 4.89
N ILE A 123 -20.58 22.80 4.99
CA ILE A 123 -19.46 23.05 5.92
C ILE A 123 -18.68 24.30 5.49
N GLU A 124 -18.31 24.41 4.22
CA GLU A 124 -17.52 25.53 3.67
C GLU A 124 -18.34 26.84 3.53
N ALA A 125 -19.66 26.79 3.72
CA ALA A 125 -20.52 27.97 3.69
C ALA A 125 -20.66 28.68 5.06
N GLN A 126 -20.01 28.16 6.11
CA GLN A 126 -19.96 28.76 7.45
C GLN A 126 -18.87 29.83 7.57
#